data_AF-A0A6G6YUZ6-F1
#
_entry.id   AF-A0A6G6YUZ6-F1
#
_cell.length_a   1.000
_cell.length_b   1.000
_cell.length_c   1.000
_cell.angle_alpha   90.00
_cell.angle_beta   90.00
_cell.angle_gamma   90.00
#
_symmetry.space_group_name_H-M   'P 1'
#
loop_
_entity.id
_entity.type
_entity.pdbx_description
1 polymer ?
#
loop_
_entity_poly.entity_id
_entity_poly.type
_entity_poly.pdbx_seq_one_letter_code
_entity_poly.pdbx_strand_id
1 'polypeptide(L)'
;MPRAPSIVPHQIDHDTYLVLNDFGRLGRAWCETDEGTDRKTLIRRLLEDQYSHPVRIVAFNTNEGWSRDVTTDIADELRRRFVEYDEVPRSVLEFVEMAMRH
;
A
#
# COMPACT_ATOMS: atom_id res chain seq x y z
N MET A 1 16.02 38.43 -1.79
CA MET A 1 14.90 37.93 -2.60
C MET A 1 14.43 36.62 -2.01
N PRO A 2 13.13 36.41 -1.73
CA PRO A 2 12.65 35.11 -1.29
C PRO A 2 12.72 34.14 -2.47
N ARG A 3 13.35 32.97 -2.25
CA ARG A 3 13.43 31.92 -3.26
C ARG A 3 12.07 31.24 -3.34
N ALA A 4 11.45 31.23 -4.52
CA ALA A 4 10.24 30.43 -4.72
C ALA A 4 10.59 28.94 -4.53
N PRO A 5 9.72 28.14 -3.91
CA PRO A 5 9.90 26.69 -3.83
C PRO A 5 10.00 26.10 -5.24
N SER A 6 10.79 25.04 -5.39
CA SER A 6 10.96 24.35 -6.66
C SER A 6 9.61 23.79 -7.12
N ILE A 7 9.22 24.08 -8.38
CA ILE A 7 8.08 23.44 -9.05
C ILE A 7 8.45 22.10 -9.68
N VAL A 8 9.76 21.78 -9.73
CA VAL A 8 10.23 20.46 -10.14
C VAL A 8 9.81 19.49 -9.04
N PRO A 9 8.98 18.47 -9.35
CA PRO A 9 8.69 17.40 -8.42
C PRO A 9 10.03 16.86 -7.93
N HIS A 10 10.19 16.71 -6.62
CA HIS A 10 11.36 15.99 -6.13
C HIS A 10 11.25 14.59 -6.73
N GLN A 11 12.26 14.16 -7.50
CA GLN A 11 12.22 12.82 -8.08
C GLN A 11 12.23 11.82 -6.93
N ILE A 12 11.05 11.27 -6.68
CA ILE A 12 10.88 10.17 -5.77
C ILE A 12 11.37 8.94 -6.51
N ASP A 13 12.58 8.49 -6.19
CA ASP A 13 13.20 7.30 -6.79
C ASP A 13 12.71 6.01 -6.10
N HIS A 14 11.42 5.94 -5.80
CA HIS A 14 10.81 4.74 -5.23
C HIS A 14 9.41 4.50 -5.78
N ASP A 15 9.00 3.23 -5.72
CA ASP A 15 7.68 2.81 -6.13
C ASP A 15 6.62 3.32 -5.15
N THR A 16 5.59 3.97 -5.67
CA THR A 16 4.44 4.41 -4.89
C THR A 16 3.36 3.33 -4.88
N TYR A 17 2.68 3.18 -3.75
CA TYR A 17 1.64 2.15 -3.57
C TYR A 17 0.26 2.77 -3.31
N LEU A 18 -0.73 2.34 -4.08
CA LEU A 18 -2.14 2.67 -3.88
C LEU A 18 -2.88 1.46 -3.33
N VAL A 19 -3.72 1.70 -2.33
CA VAL A 19 -4.53 0.67 -1.68
C VAL A 19 -6.01 0.94 -1.97
N LEU A 20 -6.67 -0.05 -2.56
CA LEU A 20 -8.12 -0.06 -2.73
C LEU A 20 -8.74 -0.73 -1.51
N ASN A 21 -9.57 0.01 -0.79
CA ASN A 21 -10.35 -0.53 0.33
C ASN A 21 -11.75 -0.91 -0.10
N ASP A 22 -12.33 -1.86 0.63
CA ASP A 22 -13.75 -2.20 0.56
C ASP A 22 -14.48 -1.75 1.83
N PHE A 23 -15.36 -0.76 1.66
CA PHE A 23 -16.20 -0.22 2.74
C PHE A 23 -17.59 -0.86 2.76
N GLY A 24 -17.74 -2.04 2.15
CA GLY A 24 -18.96 -2.82 2.11
C GLY A 24 -20.06 -2.11 1.32
N ARG A 25 -21.13 -1.70 2.01
CA ARG A 25 -22.29 -1.03 1.37
C ARG A 25 -21.94 0.32 0.75
N LEU A 26 -20.87 0.96 1.22
CA LEU A 26 -20.37 2.22 0.66
C LEU A 26 -19.52 2.00 -0.61
N GLY A 27 -19.22 0.75 -0.95
CA GLY A 27 -18.43 0.39 -2.12
C GLY A 27 -16.94 0.46 -1.86
N ARG A 28 -16.17 0.55 -2.95
CA ARG A 28 -14.70 0.53 -2.93
C ARG A 28 -14.12 1.88 -3.30
N ALA A 29 -13.05 2.29 -2.63
CA ALA A 29 -12.34 3.53 -2.93
C ALA A 29 -10.83 3.41 -2.71
N TRP A 30 -10.07 4.13 -3.54
CA TRP A 30 -8.63 4.27 -3.37
C TRP A 30 -8.35 5.19 -2.20
N CYS A 31 -7.49 4.74 -1.29
CA CYS A 31 -7.10 5.51 -0.14
C CYS A 31 -6.15 6.64 -0.53
N GLU A 32 -6.21 7.73 0.21
CA GLU A 32 -5.18 8.75 0.17
C GLU A 32 -3.84 8.12 0.55
N THR A 33 -2.83 8.35 -0.29
CA THR A 33 -1.47 7.86 -0.10
C THR A 33 -0.53 9.05 -0.13
N ASP A 34 0.40 9.11 0.81
CA ASP A 34 1.48 10.09 0.79
C ASP A 34 2.43 9.76 -0.37
N GLU A 35 2.91 10.76 -1.10
CA GLU A 35 3.87 10.62 -2.21
C GLU A 35 5.11 9.80 -1.81
N GLY A 36 5.52 9.89 -0.54
CA GLY A 36 6.66 9.16 0.03
C GLY A 36 6.33 7.76 0.59
N THR A 37 5.14 7.22 0.31
CA THR A 37 4.74 5.90 0.81
C THR A 37 5.46 4.80 0.04
N ASP A 38 6.66 4.47 0.52
CA ASP A 38 7.43 3.33 0.05
C ASP A 38 6.87 1.99 0.56
N ARG A 39 7.44 0.89 0.07
CA ARG A 39 7.00 -0.48 0.39
C ARG A 39 7.02 -0.74 1.89
N LYS A 40 8.06 -0.28 2.59
CA LYS A 40 8.23 -0.49 4.03
C LYS A 40 7.14 0.25 4.81
N THR A 41 6.82 1.47 4.39
CA THR A 41 5.77 2.30 4.98
C THR A 41 4.39 1.70 4.74
N LEU A 42 4.12 1.19 3.54
CA LEU A 42 2.89 0.46 3.23
C LEU A 42 2.71 -0.73 4.19
N ILE A 43 3.70 -1.61 4.30
CA ILE A 43 3.63 -2.80 5.16
C ILE A 43 3.37 -2.41 6.61
N ARG A 44 4.09 -1.39 7.11
CA ARG A 44 3.86 -0.87 8.46
C ARG A 44 2.43 -0.36 8.64
N ARG A 45 1.90 0.45 7.71
CA ARG A 45 0.53 0.99 7.78
C ARG A 45 -0.55 -0.10 7.72
N LEU A 46 -0.32 -1.16 6.94
CA LEU A 46 -1.21 -2.33 6.91
C LEU A 46 -1.25 -3.01 8.28
N LEU A 47 -0.09 -3.24 8.90
CA LEU A 47 0.00 -3.88 10.22
C LEU A 47 -0.47 -2.98 11.37
N GLU A 48 -0.47 -1.67 11.18
CA GLU A 48 -1.09 -0.69 12.07
C GLU A 48 -2.61 -0.52 11.84
N ASP A 49 -3.22 -1.35 10.99
CA ASP A 49 -4.66 -1.34 10.65
C ASP A 49 -5.16 0.02 10.11
N GLN A 50 -4.30 0.75 9.38
CA GLN A 50 -4.67 2.05 8.81
C GLN A 50 -5.54 1.94 7.54
N TYR A 51 -5.85 0.71 7.09
CA TYR A 51 -6.66 0.45 5.90
C TYR A 51 -7.90 -0.36 6.27
N SER A 52 -9.07 0.13 5.87
CA SER A 52 -10.36 -0.52 6.08
C SER A 52 -10.63 -1.61 5.03
N HIS A 53 -10.17 -2.84 5.30
CA HIS A 53 -10.31 -4.00 4.41
C HIS A 53 -9.68 -3.78 3.02
N PRO A 54 -8.34 -3.79 2.93
CA PRO A 54 -7.67 -3.69 1.65
C PRO A 54 -8.05 -4.89 0.76
N VAL A 55 -8.33 -4.64 -0.52
CA VAL A 55 -8.72 -5.66 -1.50
C VAL A 55 -7.88 -5.66 -2.77
N ARG A 56 -7.11 -4.59 -3.01
CA ARG A 56 -6.14 -4.52 -4.10
C ARG A 56 -5.04 -3.53 -3.76
N ILE A 57 -3.81 -3.87 -4.15
CA ILE A 57 -2.65 -2.97 -4.04
C ILE A 57 -2.00 -2.85 -5.41
N VAL A 58 -1.89 -1.62 -5.90
CA VAL A 58 -1.21 -1.30 -7.15
C VAL A 58 0.04 -0.51 -6.84
N ALA A 59 1.17 -0.97 -7.34
CA ALA A 59 2.42 -0.22 -7.34
C ALA A 59 2.61 0.49 -8.68
N PHE A 60 3.20 1.68 -8.64
CA PHE A 60 3.61 2.36 -9.85
C PHE A 60 4.90 3.14 -9.62
N ASN A 61 5.63 3.35 -10.70
CA ASN A 61 6.82 4.19 -10.74
C ASN A 61 6.73 5.11 -11.95
N THR A 62 6.58 6.41 -11.70
CA THR A 62 6.39 7.41 -12.76
C THR A 62 7.70 7.76 -13.47
N ASN A 63 8.85 7.59 -12.81
CA ASN A 63 10.16 7.79 -13.42
C ASN A 63 10.49 6.67 -14.41
N GLU A 64 10.14 5.42 -14.06
CA GLU A 64 10.40 4.24 -14.90
C GLU A 64 9.24 3.92 -15.86
N GLY A 65 8.08 4.55 -15.68
CA GLY A 65 6.94 4.46 -16.59
C GLY A 65 6.15 3.14 -16.47
N TRP A 66 6.06 2.55 -15.28
CA TRP A 66 5.31 1.30 -15.09
C TRP A 66 4.27 1.38 -13.96
N SER A 67 3.28 0.50 -14.05
CA SER A 67 2.30 0.21 -13.00
C SER A 67 1.98 -1.29 -12.99
N ARG A 68 1.77 -1.88 -11.81
CA ARG A 68 1.46 -3.31 -11.66
C ARG A 68 0.57 -3.56 -10.45
N ASP A 69 -0.36 -4.51 -10.59
CA ASP A 69 -1.06 -5.08 -9.44
C ASP A 69 -0.08 -5.97 -8.66
N VAL A 70 0.22 -5.61 -7.42
CA VAL A 70 1.19 -6.26 -6.53
C VAL A 70 0.49 -6.89 -5.32
N THR A 71 -0.83 -7.10 -5.40
CA THR A 71 -1.65 -7.59 -4.29
C THR A 71 -1.09 -8.87 -3.67
N THR A 72 -0.79 -9.88 -4.50
CA THR A 72 -0.22 -11.16 -4.05
C THR A 72 1.19 -10.99 -3.50
N ASP A 73 2.03 -10.17 -4.13
CA ASP A 73 3.42 -9.95 -3.68
C ASP A 73 3.47 -9.33 -2.27
N ILE A 74 2.57 -8.38 -1.99
CA ILE A 74 2.45 -7.76 -0.67
C ILE A 74 1.83 -8.72 0.35
N ALA A 75 0.81 -9.48 -0.05
CA ALA A 75 0.21 -10.49 0.83
C ALA A 75 1.23 -11.56 1.27
N ASP A 76 2.06 -12.04 0.35
CA ASP A 76 3.10 -13.01 0.65
C ASP A 76 4.19 -12.44 1.58
N GLU A 77 4.52 -11.16 1.43
CA GLU A 77 5.44 -10.48 2.34
C GLU A 77 4.87 -10.34 3.74
N LEU A 78 3.61 -9.92 3.88
CA LEU A 78 2.92 -9.84 5.17
C LEU A 78 2.90 -11.21 5.85
N ARG A 79 2.52 -12.26 5.12
CA ARG A 79 2.48 -13.64 5.63
C ARG A 79 3.82 -14.09 6.19
N ARG A 80 4.93 -13.75 5.52
CA ARG A 80 6.29 -14.07 5.99
C ARG A 80 6.66 -13.31 7.27
N ARG A 81 6.11 -12.10 7.46
CA ARG A 81 6.40 -11.25 8.62
C ARG A 81 5.51 -11.51 9.83
N PHE A 82 4.44 -12.30 9.72
CA PHE A 82 3.55 -12.57 10.87
C PHE A 82 4.28 -13.10 12.11
N VAL A 83 5.38 -13.82 11.93
CA VAL A 83 6.21 -14.33 13.05
C VAL A 83 6.95 -13.23 13.82
N GLU A 84 7.05 -12.02 13.27
CA GLU A 84 7.71 -10.85 13.87
C GLU A 84 6.75 -10.03 14.74
N TYR A 85 5.46 -10.34 14.74
CA TYR A 85 4.42 -9.57 15.43
C TYR A 85 3.64 -10.47 16.41
N ASP A 86 3.38 -9.96 17.61
CA ASP A 86 2.60 -10.68 18.63
C ASP A 86 1.12 -10.82 18.22
N GLU A 87 0.59 -9.82 17.51
CA GLU A 87 -0.77 -9.78 17.01
C GLU A 87 -0.79 -9.19 15.59
N VAL A 88 -1.62 -9.78 14.73
CA VAL A 88 -1.84 -9.30 13.35
C VAL A 88 -3.29 -8.84 13.23
N PRO A 89 -3.55 -7.63 12.69
CA PRO A 89 -4.91 -7.14 12.52
C PRO A 89 -5.77 -8.09 11.67
N ARG A 90 -7.04 -8.21 12.03
CA ARG A 90 -7.99 -9.07 11.31
C ARG A 90 -8.12 -8.70 9.83
N SER A 91 -8.15 -7.40 9.53
CA SER A 91 -8.19 -6.87 8.17
C SER A 91 -7.02 -7.37 7.31
N VAL A 92 -5.83 -7.49 7.89
CA VAL A 92 -4.61 -7.99 7.25
C VAL A 92 -4.69 -9.50 7.03
N LEU A 93 -5.20 -10.26 8.01
CA LEU A 93 -5.40 -11.70 7.86
C LEU A 93 -6.39 -12.01 6.73
N GLU A 94 -7.52 -11.29 6.69
CA GLU A 94 -8.54 -11.43 5.65
C GLU A 94 -8.00 -11.02 4.28
N PHE A 95 -7.19 -9.96 4.21
CA PHE A 95 -6.50 -9.54 2.99
C PHE A 95 -5.55 -10.63 2.47
N VAL A 96 -4.68 -11.17 3.33
CA VAL A 96 -3.74 -12.22 2.94
C VAL A 96 -4.48 -13.48 2.50
N GLU A 97 -5.52 -13.89 3.22
CA GLU A 97 -6.31 -15.05 2.83
C GLU A 97 -6.98 -14.85 1.47
N MET A 98 -7.57 -13.68 1.24
CA MET A 98 -8.21 -13.34 -0.04
C MET A 98 -7.19 -13.34 -1.20
N ALA A 99 -6.03 -12.72 -1.01
CA ALA A 99 -5.01 -12.60 -2.04
C ALA A 99 -4.36 -13.94 -2.43
N MET A 100 -4.40 -14.94 -1.55
CA MET A 100 -3.81 -16.28 -1.77
C MET A 100 -4.79 -17.30 -2.35
N ARG A 101 -6.05 -16.91 -2.62
CA ARG A 101 -7.09 -17.79 -3.21
C ARG A 101 -7.05 -17.86 -4.74
N HIS A 102 -6.03 -17.29 -5.37
CA HIS A 102 -5.82 -17.24 -6.82
C HIS A 102 -4.44 -17.77 -7.19
#